data_AF-A0A3N5RDC8-F1
#
_entry.id   AF-A0A3N5RDC8-F1
#
_cell.length_a   1.000
_cell.length_b   1.000
_cell.length_c   1.000
_cell.angle_alpha   90.00
_cell.angle_beta   90.00
_cell.angle_gamma   90.00
#
_symmetry.space_group_name_H-M   'P 1'
#
loop_
_entity.id
_entity.type
_entity.pdbx_description
1 polymer ?
#
loop_
_entity_poly.entity_id
_entity_poly.type
_entity_poly.pdbx_seq_one_letter_code
_entity_poly.pdbx_strand_id
1 'polypeptide(L)'
;MQFIGDLHIHSHYSRATSRDLVPEQLAFWAQKKGITLIGSGDFTHPGWVTELKEKLMEAENGLFRLKPDLEQEINAKVPAACQAPMRFILTGEISCIYKRGGQTRKIHNLILMPGFPELEELNKKLNRIGNIKSDGRPILGLDSRDLLEIVLETSERAFFIPAHIWTPWFSLFGSKSGFNTIEECFGDLS
;
A
#
# COMPACT_ATOMS: atom_id res chain seq x y z
N MET A 1 3.84 -0.41 23.75
CA MET A 1 4.99 0.29 23.15
C MET A 1 4.45 1.34 22.20
N GLN A 2 5.00 2.55 22.21
CA GLN A 2 4.64 3.59 21.23
C GLN A 2 5.54 3.47 20.01
N PHE A 3 4.99 3.72 18.82
CA PHE A 3 5.74 3.69 17.55
C PHE A 3 5.16 4.75 16.60
N ILE A 4 5.95 5.16 15.61
CA ILE A 4 5.51 6.07 14.54
C ILE A 4 5.44 5.26 13.24
N GLY A 5 4.29 5.36 12.57
CA GLY A 5 3.98 4.63 11.35
C GLY A 5 3.70 5.56 10.16
N ASP A 6 4.24 5.25 8.99
CA ASP A 6 3.85 5.85 7.72
C ASP A 6 3.46 4.73 6.73
N LEU A 7 2.15 4.55 6.51
CA LEU A 7 1.60 3.35 5.87
C LEU A 7 1.29 3.53 4.38
N HIS A 8 1.31 4.77 3.90
CA HIS A 8 0.94 5.10 2.52
C HIS A 8 2.11 5.78 1.82
N ILE A 9 2.93 4.95 1.20
CA ILE A 9 4.02 5.38 0.33
C ILE A 9 3.88 4.74 -1.05
N HIS A 10 4.77 5.13 -1.95
CA HIS A 10 4.93 4.51 -3.25
C HIS A 10 6.37 4.06 -3.47
N SER A 11 6.54 3.08 -4.34
CA SER A 11 7.82 2.57 -4.82
C SER A 11 8.30 3.33 -6.06
N HIS A 12 9.48 2.95 -6.55
CA HIS A 12 10.02 3.42 -7.83
C HIS A 12 9.23 2.95 -9.07
N TYR A 13 8.28 2.01 -8.90
CA TYR A 13 7.38 1.56 -9.98
C TYR A 13 6.15 2.44 -10.18
N SER A 14 5.84 3.33 -9.24
CA SER A 14 4.77 4.31 -9.41
C SER A 14 5.18 5.47 -10.30
N ARG A 15 4.23 6.04 -11.05
CA ARG A 15 4.50 7.24 -11.84
C ARG A 15 4.77 8.46 -10.95
N ALA A 16 5.68 9.31 -11.43
CA ALA A 16 6.06 10.58 -10.80
C ALA A 16 6.61 10.42 -9.36
N THR A 17 7.24 9.27 -9.07
CA THR A 17 7.96 9.02 -7.82
C THR A 17 9.47 8.96 -8.07
N SER A 18 10.27 9.03 -7.00
CA SER A 18 11.73 8.94 -7.11
C SER A 18 12.16 7.51 -7.48
N ARG A 19 13.22 7.40 -8.30
CA ARG A 19 13.87 6.11 -8.60
C ARG A 19 14.52 5.48 -7.37
N ASP A 20 14.79 6.28 -6.34
CA ASP A 20 15.42 5.82 -5.10
C ASP A 20 14.42 5.24 -4.09
N LEU A 21 13.13 5.11 -4.44
CA LEU A 21 12.11 4.50 -3.57
C LEU A 21 12.21 2.97 -3.61
N VAL A 22 13.32 2.47 -3.08
CA VAL A 22 13.66 1.05 -2.89
C VAL A 22 13.67 0.72 -1.38
N PRO A 23 13.51 -0.56 -0.95
CA PRO A 23 13.35 -0.89 0.47
C PRO A 23 14.48 -0.38 1.37
N GLU A 24 15.72 -0.42 0.88
CA GLU A 24 16.90 0.01 1.61
C GLU A 24 16.88 1.53 1.90
N GLN A 25 16.51 2.33 0.91
CA GLN A 25 16.40 3.79 1.05
C GLN A 25 15.20 4.20 1.89
N LEU A 26 14.09 3.46 1.77
CA LEU A 26 12.94 3.63 2.64
C LEU A 26 13.31 3.41 4.11
N ALA A 27 14.05 2.33 4.42
CA ALA A 27 14.54 2.07 5.78
C ALA A 27 15.50 3.16 6.27
N PHE A 28 16.43 3.60 5.42
CA PHE A 28 17.37 4.67 5.75
C PHE A 28 16.64 5.98 6.13
N TRP A 29 15.70 6.43 5.30
CA TRP A 29 14.97 7.67 5.55
C TRP A 29 13.93 7.54 6.67
N ALA A 30 13.31 6.37 6.84
CA ALA A 30 12.42 6.11 7.96
C ALA A 30 13.14 6.28 9.29
N GLN A 31 14.33 5.67 9.44
CA GLN A 31 15.16 5.82 10.64
C GLN A 31 15.55 7.28 10.89
N LYS A 32 16.00 8.01 9.86
CA LYS A 32 16.32 9.45 10.01
C LYS A 32 15.12 10.31 10.41
N LYS A 33 13.90 9.91 10.04
CA LYS A 33 12.65 10.58 10.41
C LYS A 33 12.06 10.10 11.75
N GLY A 34 12.64 9.06 12.37
CA GLY A 34 12.09 8.43 13.57
C GLY A 34 10.84 7.56 13.30
N ILE A 35 10.59 7.19 12.05
CA ILE A 35 9.51 6.26 11.65
C ILE A 35 10.03 4.84 11.84
N THR A 36 9.36 4.07 12.69
CA THR A 36 9.75 2.70 13.04
C THR A 36 8.91 1.63 12.34
N LEU A 37 7.79 2.02 11.73
CA LEU A 37 6.97 1.17 10.86
C LEU A 37 6.67 1.90 9.54
N ILE A 38 7.01 1.31 8.40
CA ILE A 38 6.64 1.87 7.09
C ILE A 38 5.81 0.89 6.28
N GLY A 39 4.88 1.39 5.48
CA GLY A 39 4.25 0.61 4.42
C GLY A 39 5.25 0.29 3.31
N SER A 40 5.11 -0.85 2.63
CA SER A 40 5.93 -1.16 1.47
C SER A 40 5.57 -0.31 0.25
N GLY A 41 4.30 0.13 0.15
CA GLY A 41 3.72 0.65 -1.08
C GLY A 41 3.62 -0.41 -2.19
N ASP A 42 2.80 -0.14 -3.19
CA ASP A 42 2.80 -0.76 -4.53
C ASP A 42 2.85 -2.30 -4.61
N PHE A 43 2.40 -3.00 -3.57
CA PHE A 43 2.37 -4.45 -3.43
C PHE A 43 1.62 -5.23 -4.55
N THR A 44 0.95 -4.54 -5.48
CA THR A 44 0.32 -5.14 -6.67
C THR A 44 1.29 -5.32 -7.83
N HIS A 45 2.36 -4.52 -7.89
CA HIS A 45 3.29 -4.54 -9.02
C HIS A 45 4.23 -5.75 -8.91
N PRO A 46 4.26 -6.66 -9.91
CA PRO A 46 5.00 -7.91 -9.78
C PRO A 46 6.51 -7.72 -9.63
N GLY A 47 7.09 -6.72 -10.31
CA GLY A 47 8.51 -6.39 -10.13
C GLY A 47 8.83 -5.91 -8.71
N TRP A 48 7.90 -5.16 -8.11
CA TRP A 48 8.09 -4.67 -6.74
C TRP A 48 7.94 -5.80 -5.72
N VAL A 49 6.96 -6.68 -5.91
CA VAL A 49 6.80 -7.88 -5.06
C VAL A 49 8.04 -8.76 -5.10
N THR A 50 8.65 -8.96 -6.28
CA THR A 50 9.93 -9.68 -6.39
C THR A 50 11.03 -9.00 -5.58
N GLU A 51 11.23 -7.69 -5.73
CA GLU A 51 12.22 -6.94 -4.95
C GLU A 51 11.97 -7.03 -3.43
N LEU A 52 10.70 -6.92 -3.01
CA LEU A 52 10.32 -7.04 -1.60
C LEU A 52 10.67 -8.45 -1.08
N LYS A 53 10.37 -9.52 -1.81
CA LYS A 53 10.72 -10.90 -1.42
C LYS A 53 12.23 -11.14 -1.41
N GLU A 54 12.97 -10.48 -2.29
CA GLU A 54 14.43 -10.57 -2.34
C GLU A 54 15.10 -9.86 -1.17
N LYS A 55 14.54 -8.75 -0.69
CA LYS A 55 15.19 -7.86 0.28
C LYS A 55 14.62 -7.94 1.69
N LEU A 56 13.38 -8.38 1.83
CA LEU A 56 12.70 -8.50 3.12
C LEU A 56 12.71 -9.94 3.62
N MET A 57 12.62 -10.06 4.94
CA MET A 57 12.33 -11.30 5.64
C MET A 57 11.24 -11.04 6.68
N GLU A 58 10.52 -12.10 7.06
CA GLU A 58 9.57 -12.02 8.16
C GLU A 58 10.26 -11.60 9.46
N ALA A 59 9.56 -10.76 10.22
CA ALA A 59 9.90 -10.39 11.57
C ALA A 59 8.78 -10.93 12.49
N GLU A 60 8.14 -10.09 13.29
CA GLU A 60 7.04 -10.46 14.17
C GLU A 60 5.65 -10.09 13.61
N ASN A 61 4.62 -10.91 13.88
CA ASN A 61 3.20 -10.56 13.72
C ASN A 61 2.76 -10.06 12.33
N GLY A 62 3.35 -10.57 11.24
CA GLY A 62 3.06 -10.11 9.88
C GLY A 62 3.79 -8.83 9.47
N LEU A 63 4.75 -8.40 10.30
CA LEU A 63 5.72 -7.37 9.95
C LEU A 63 6.94 -8.01 9.31
N PHE A 64 7.64 -7.19 8.54
CA PHE A 64 8.84 -7.56 7.80
C PHE A 64 9.99 -6.65 8.19
N ARG A 65 11.21 -7.08 7.88
CA ARG A 65 12.43 -6.30 8.05
C ARG A 65 13.36 -6.55 6.87
N LEU A 66 14.30 -5.64 6.63
CA LEU A 66 15.39 -5.92 5.69
C LEU A 66 16.15 -7.17 6.13
N LYS A 67 16.66 -7.92 5.15
CA LYS A 67 17.59 -9.02 5.43
C LYS A 67 18.83 -8.50 6.20
N PRO A 68 19.47 -9.34 7.04
CA PRO A 68 20.45 -8.86 8.02
C PRO A 68 21.64 -8.11 7.41
N ASP A 69 22.10 -8.54 6.25
CA ASP A 69 23.17 -7.92 5.47
C ASP A 69 22.80 -6.51 5.00
N LEU A 70 21.60 -6.35 4.42
CA LEU A 70 21.06 -5.05 3.99
C LEU A 70 20.79 -4.13 5.19
N GLU A 71 20.23 -4.67 6.27
CA GLU A 71 19.96 -3.93 7.50
C GLU A 71 21.27 -3.40 8.11
N GLN A 72 22.31 -4.22 8.16
CA GLN A 72 23.63 -3.82 8.64
C GLN A 72 24.25 -2.72 7.77
N GLU A 73 24.17 -2.85 6.43
CA GLU A 73 24.69 -1.84 5.50
C GLU A 73 23.98 -0.49 5.69
N ILE A 74 22.66 -0.50 5.85
CA ILE A 74 21.88 0.72 6.07
C ILE A 74 22.18 1.33 7.44
N ASN A 75 22.25 0.52 8.50
CA ASN A 75 22.56 1.02 9.84
C ASN A 75 23.94 1.67 9.92
N ALA A 76 24.93 1.17 9.17
CA ALA A 76 26.25 1.79 9.07
C ALA A 76 26.23 3.20 8.46
N LYS A 77 25.21 3.53 7.65
CA LYS A 77 25.01 4.84 7.02
C LYS A 77 24.11 5.77 7.84
N VAL A 78 23.25 5.23 8.71
CA VAL A 78 22.34 5.99 9.57
C VAL A 78 23.11 6.56 10.76
N PRO A 79 22.97 7.86 11.09
CA PRO A 79 23.56 8.44 12.30
C PRO A 79 23.15 7.66 13.55
N ALA A 80 24.08 7.40 14.47
CA ALA A 80 23.83 6.55 15.64
C ALA A 80 22.59 6.98 16.47
N ALA A 81 22.34 8.29 16.58
CA ALA A 81 21.17 8.83 17.29
C ALA A 81 19.83 8.53 16.62
N CYS A 82 19.83 8.12 15.35
CA CYS A 82 18.63 7.80 14.56
C CYS A 82 18.45 6.29 14.37
N GLN A 83 19.39 5.46 14.80
CA GLN A 83 19.30 4.01 14.60
C GLN A 83 18.19 3.44 15.49
N ALA A 84 17.25 2.74 14.87
CA ALA A 84 16.13 2.11 15.55
C ALA A 84 15.69 0.85 14.81
N PRO A 85 15.12 -0.15 15.53
CA PRO A 85 14.45 -1.27 14.87
C PRO A 85 13.38 -0.75 13.91
N MET A 86 13.51 -1.14 12.65
CA MET A 86 12.61 -0.71 11.59
C MET A 86 11.82 -1.91 11.08
N ARG A 87 10.53 -1.69 10.85
CA ARG A 87 9.62 -2.70 10.30
C ARG A 87 8.92 -2.20 9.05
N PHE A 88 8.63 -3.13 8.17
CA PHE A 88 7.76 -2.96 7.02
C PHE A 88 6.43 -3.68 7.27
N ILE A 89 5.36 -3.13 6.72
CA ILE A 89 4.08 -3.82 6.52
C ILE A 89 3.73 -3.75 5.03
N LEU A 90 3.19 -4.84 4.49
CA LEU A 90 2.83 -4.90 3.08
C LEU A 90 1.63 -4.00 2.82
N THR A 91 1.83 -2.92 2.07
CA THR A 91 0.77 -1.98 1.71
C THR A 91 0.75 -1.71 0.22
N GLY A 92 -0.40 -1.31 -0.29
CA GLY A 92 -0.44 -0.58 -1.55
C GLY A 92 -1.80 0.03 -1.84
N GLU A 93 -1.76 0.96 -2.78
CA GLU A 93 -2.92 1.76 -3.18
C GLU A 93 -3.45 1.26 -4.52
N ILE A 94 -4.76 1.18 -4.65
CA ILE A 94 -5.44 0.86 -5.91
C ILE A 94 -6.35 2.02 -6.29
N SER A 95 -6.26 2.45 -7.55
CA SER A 95 -7.12 3.49 -8.11
C SER A 95 -8.34 2.86 -8.78
N CYS A 96 -9.52 3.05 -8.21
CA CYS A 96 -10.80 2.61 -8.75
C CYS A 96 -11.41 3.72 -9.60
N ILE A 97 -11.67 3.45 -10.89
CA ILE A 97 -12.36 4.37 -11.80
C ILE A 97 -13.55 3.65 -12.45
N TYR A 98 -14.77 4.04 -12.07
CA TYR A 98 -16.00 3.33 -12.46
C TYR A 98 -17.20 4.28 -12.52
N LYS A 99 -18.33 3.85 -13.10
CA LYS A 99 -19.57 4.63 -13.11
C LYS A 99 -20.52 4.15 -12.02
N ARG A 100 -21.03 5.05 -11.19
CA ARG A 100 -22.06 4.77 -10.18
C ARG A 100 -22.91 6.01 -9.90
N GLY A 101 -24.22 5.82 -9.79
CA GLY A 101 -25.16 6.94 -9.58
C GLY A 101 -25.12 7.98 -10.71
N GLY A 102 -24.95 7.53 -11.96
CA GLY A 102 -24.87 8.39 -13.14
C GLY A 102 -23.55 9.19 -13.29
N GLN A 103 -22.60 9.03 -12.38
CA GLN A 103 -21.34 9.79 -12.35
C GLN A 103 -20.12 8.87 -12.47
N THR A 104 -19.05 9.34 -13.10
CA THR A 104 -17.75 8.67 -13.05
C THR A 104 -17.08 8.96 -11.71
N ARG A 105 -16.91 7.91 -10.91
CA ARG A 105 -16.22 7.93 -9.62
C ARG A 105 -14.75 7.61 -9.82
N LYS A 106 -13.90 8.29 -9.07
CA LYS A 106 -12.45 8.04 -9.02
C LYS A 106 -12.05 8.07 -7.56
N ILE A 107 -11.70 6.91 -7.02
CA ILE A 107 -11.44 6.73 -5.59
C ILE A 107 -10.16 5.91 -5.46
N HIS A 108 -9.26 6.33 -4.57
CA HIS A 108 -8.12 5.52 -4.18
C HIS A 108 -8.38 4.80 -2.87
N ASN A 109 -7.93 3.56 -2.78
CA ASN A 109 -8.05 2.74 -1.59
C ASN A 109 -6.69 2.15 -1.23
N LEU A 110 -6.26 2.37 0.01
CA LEU A 110 -5.07 1.79 0.60
C LEU A 110 -5.43 0.44 1.23
N ILE A 111 -4.63 -0.58 0.94
CA ILE A 111 -4.82 -1.94 1.45
C ILE A 111 -3.54 -2.35 2.19
N LEU A 112 -3.71 -2.97 3.36
CA LEU A 112 -2.63 -3.61 4.12
C LEU A 112 -2.85 -5.11 4.11
N MET A 113 -1.79 -5.87 3.83
CA MET A 113 -1.83 -7.33 3.85
C MET A 113 -1.01 -7.92 4.98
N PRO A 114 -1.47 -9.04 5.57
CA PRO A 114 -0.76 -9.69 6.66
C PRO A 114 0.49 -10.46 6.22
N GLY A 115 0.60 -10.79 4.93
CA GLY A 115 1.67 -11.63 4.41
C GLY A 115 1.72 -11.70 2.88
N PHE A 116 2.81 -12.25 2.36
CA PHE A 116 2.98 -12.49 0.93
C PHE A 116 1.96 -13.50 0.36
N PRO A 117 1.59 -14.60 1.03
CA PRO A 117 0.59 -15.53 0.49
C PRO A 117 -0.76 -14.88 0.21
N GLU A 118 -1.27 -14.07 1.14
CA GLU A 118 -2.55 -13.36 1.00
C GLU A 118 -2.45 -12.26 -0.07
N LEU A 119 -1.34 -11.51 -0.08
CA LEU A 119 -1.05 -10.51 -1.11
C LEU A 119 -1.05 -11.14 -2.51
N GLU A 120 -0.41 -12.30 -2.68
CA GLU A 120 -0.35 -12.98 -3.97
C GLU A 120 -1.71 -13.48 -4.42
N GLU A 121 -2.54 -13.96 -3.49
CA GLU A 121 -3.91 -14.33 -3.79
C GLU A 121 -4.76 -13.12 -4.22
N LEU A 122 -4.64 -11.99 -3.52
CA LEU A 122 -5.27 -10.73 -3.92
C LEU A 122 -4.84 -10.33 -5.33
N ASN A 123 -3.53 -10.35 -5.61
CA ASN A 123 -2.99 -10.00 -6.92
C ASN A 123 -3.49 -10.92 -8.03
N LYS A 124 -3.68 -12.23 -7.77
CA LYS A 124 -4.31 -13.14 -8.75
C LYS A 124 -5.74 -12.72 -9.08
N LYS A 125 -6.54 -12.38 -8.07
CA LYS A 125 -7.92 -11.91 -8.26
C LYS A 125 -7.94 -10.59 -9.05
N LEU A 126 -7.12 -9.61 -8.67
CA LEU A 126 -7.03 -8.30 -9.33
C LEU A 126 -6.53 -8.39 -10.77
N ASN A 127 -5.55 -9.27 -11.05
CA ASN A 127 -5.02 -9.47 -12.40
C ASN A 127 -6.05 -10.07 -13.38
N ARG A 128 -7.14 -10.68 -12.89
CA ARG A 128 -8.27 -11.12 -13.73
C ARG A 128 -9.20 -9.95 -14.11
N ILE A 129 -9.17 -8.87 -13.34
CA ILE A 129 -10.03 -7.69 -13.52
C ILE A 129 -9.35 -6.64 -14.42
N GLY A 130 -8.05 -6.42 -14.24
CA GLY A 130 -7.32 -5.42 -15.02
C GLY A 130 -5.81 -5.51 -14.90
N ASN A 131 -5.13 -4.53 -15.50
CA ASN A 131 -3.67 -4.50 -15.54
C ASN A 131 -3.08 -3.99 -14.22
N ILE A 132 -2.38 -4.87 -13.51
CA ILE A 132 -1.65 -4.54 -12.28
C ILE A 132 -0.13 -4.43 -12.45
N LYS A 133 0.36 -4.47 -13.70
CA LYS A 133 1.78 -4.63 -14.03
C LYS A 133 2.43 -3.38 -14.63
N SER A 134 1.67 -2.34 -14.98
CA SER A 134 2.19 -1.17 -15.68
C SER A 134 2.57 0.01 -14.78
N ASP A 135 2.05 0.03 -13.55
CA ASP A 135 2.22 1.13 -12.59
C ASP A 135 2.17 0.56 -11.17
N GLY A 136 2.92 1.16 -10.25
CA GLY A 136 2.89 0.82 -8.82
C GLY A 136 1.50 1.02 -8.18
N ARG A 137 0.73 2.01 -8.65
CA ARG A 137 -0.70 2.18 -8.33
C ARG A 137 -1.55 1.76 -9.54
N PRO A 138 -2.07 0.53 -9.58
CA PRO A 138 -2.89 0.09 -10.69
C PRO A 138 -4.21 0.87 -10.74
N ILE A 139 -4.67 1.13 -11.97
CA ILE A 139 -5.95 1.76 -12.25
C ILE A 139 -6.91 0.69 -12.75
N LEU A 140 -7.95 0.39 -11.97
CA LEU A 140 -8.91 -0.66 -12.27
C LEU A 140 -10.30 -0.08 -12.50
N GLY A 141 -10.99 -0.64 -13.50
CA GLY A 141 -12.41 -0.37 -13.77
C GLY A 141 -13.35 -1.06 -12.78
N LEU A 142 -13.06 -0.97 -11.48
CA LEU A 142 -13.65 -1.76 -10.40
C LEU A 142 -14.32 -0.84 -9.37
N ASP A 143 -15.51 -1.20 -8.90
CA ASP A 143 -16.18 -0.47 -7.82
C ASP A 143 -15.39 -0.61 -6.49
N SER A 144 -15.31 0.45 -5.69
CA SER A 144 -14.64 0.39 -4.39
C SER A 144 -15.33 -0.57 -3.40
N ARG A 145 -16.65 -0.74 -3.51
CA ARG A 145 -17.39 -1.76 -2.74
C ARG A 145 -16.93 -3.18 -3.11
N ASP A 146 -16.80 -3.46 -4.40
CA ASP A 146 -16.39 -4.80 -4.87
C ASP A 146 -14.91 -5.05 -4.57
N LEU A 147 -14.07 -4.02 -4.62
CA LEU A 147 -12.68 -4.13 -4.16
C LEU A 147 -12.62 -4.47 -2.66
N LEU A 148 -13.45 -3.82 -1.83
CA LEU A 148 -13.54 -4.12 -0.40
C LEU A 148 -13.97 -5.59 -0.17
N GLU A 149 -15.01 -6.06 -0.86
CA GLU A 149 -15.44 -7.46 -0.80
C GLU A 149 -14.30 -8.42 -1.15
N ILE A 150 -13.61 -8.20 -2.27
CA ILE A 150 -12.47 -9.03 -2.69
C ILE A 150 -11.37 -9.06 -1.62
N VAL A 151 -11.08 -7.93 -0.98
CA VAL A 151 -10.07 -7.85 0.08
C VAL A 151 -10.51 -8.65 1.32
N LEU A 152 -11.75 -8.47 1.77
CA LEU A 152 -12.32 -9.20 2.91
C LEU A 152 -12.37 -10.72 2.67
N GLU A 153 -12.74 -11.15 1.45
CA GLU A 153 -12.70 -12.56 1.05
C GLU A 153 -11.29 -13.14 0.94
N THR A 154 -10.27 -12.28 0.79
CA THR A 154 -8.88 -12.73 0.65
C THR A 154 -8.21 -12.91 2.00
N SER A 155 -8.50 -12.04 2.98
CA SER A 155 -8.01 -12.22 4.34
C SER A 155 -8.81 -11.41 5.35
N GLU A 156 -9.25 -12.08 6.42
CA GLU A 156 -9.86 -11.43 7.59
C GLU A 156 -8.90 -10.49 8.35
N ARG A 157 -7.58 -10.62 8.09
CA ARG A 157 -6.53 -9.79 8.71
C ARG A 157 -6.08 -8.64 7.81
N ALA A 158 -6.61 -8.52 6.60
CA ALA A 158 -6.32 -7.37 5.74
C ALA A 158 -7.04 -6.12 6.27
N PHE A 159 -6.44 -4.95 6.06
CA PHE A 159 -7.11 -3.68 6.32
C PHE A 159 -7.37 -2.96 5.00
N PHE A 160 -8.55 -2.34 4.91
CA PHE A 160 -8.97 -1.53 3.80
C PHE A 160 -9.24 -0.11 4.29
N ILE A 161 -8.62 0.88 3.65
CA ILE A 161 -8.67 2.28 4.07
C ILE A 161 -8.95 3.13 2.84
N PRO A 162 -10.08 3.86 2.77
CA PRO A 162 -10.29 4.87 1.74
C PRO A 162 -9.20 5.94 1.84
N ALA A 163 -8.38 6.07 0.82
CA ALA A 163 -7.20 6.92 0.90
C ALA A 163 -7.58 8.40 0.85
N HIS A 164 -6.86 9.22 1.64
CA HIS A 164 -6.84 10.68 1.58
C HIS A 164 -8.21 11.34 1.30
N ILE A 165 -9.24 10.93 2.06
CA ILE A 165 -10.67 11.08 1.73
C ILE A 165 -11.17 12.48 1.37
N TRP A 166 -10.46 13.54 1.73
CA TRP A 166 -10.87 14.93 1.44
C TRP A 166 -10.08 15.61 0.33
N THR A 167 -9.10 14.97 -0.31
CA THR A 167 -8.43 15.62 -1.45
C THR A 167 -9.44 15.79 -2.60
N PRO A 168 -9.40 16.89 -3.37
CA PRO A 168 -10.47 17.18 -4.33
C PRO A 168 -10.67 16.11 -5.42
N TRP A 169 -9.62 15.34 -5.71
CA TRP A 169 -9.56 14.34 -6.76
C TRP A 169 -9.23 12.98 -6.16
N PHE A 170 -9.71 11.90 -6.79
CA PHE A 170 -9.33 10.53 -6.44
C PHE A 170 -9.65 10.10 -4.99
N SER A 171 -10.66 10.72 -4.37
CA SER A 171 -10.95 10.55 -2.94
C SER A 171 -12.41 10.36 -2.65
N LEU A 172 -12.70 9.68 -1.54
CA LEU A 172 -14.05 9.34 -1.11
C LEU A 172 -14.98 10.56 -1.04
N PHE A 173 -14.56 11.65 -0.43
CA PHE A 173 -15.31 12.91 -0.32
C PHE A 173 -14.75 14.02 -1.21
N GLY A 174 -14.03 13.64 -2.28
CA GLY A 174 -13.44 14.59 -3.19
C GLY A 174 -14.49 15.35 -4.00
N SER A 175 -14.44 16.68 -3.98
CA SER A 175 -15.42 17.57 -4.67
C SER A 175 -15.58 17.37 -6.18
N LYS A 176 -14.70 16.60 -6.84
CA LYS A 176 -14.73 16.38 -8.31
C LYS A 176 -15.31 15.05 -8.74
N SER A 177 -15.14 13.99 -7.93
CA SER A 177 -15.51 12.62 -8.33
C SER A 177 -15.86 11.70 -7.15
N GLY A 178 -15.85 12.21 -5.92
CA GLY A 178 -16.19 11.48 -4.70
C GLY A 178 -17.69 11.40 -4.45
N PHE A 179 -18.06 10.69 -3.39
CA PHE A 179 -19.40 10.53 -2.83
C PHE A 179 -19.66 11.56 -1.71
N ASN A 180 -20.89 11.62 -1.22
CA ASN A 180 -21.26 12.47 -0.08
C ASN A 180 -21.29 11.68 1.24
N THR A 181 -21.43 10.35 1.19
CA THR A 181 -21.42 9.49 2.38
C THR A 181 -20.63 8.20 2.16
N ILE A 182 -20.30 7.48 3.24
CA ILE A 182 -19.59 6.20 3.19
C ILE A 182 -20.50 5.12 2.57
N GLU A 183 -21.77 5.12 2.95
CA GLU A 183 -22.82 4.19 2.50
C GLU A 183 -23.04 4.30 0.98
N GLU A 184 -22.98 5.50 0.41
CA GLU A 184 -23.06 5.68 -1.04
C GLU A 184 -21.93 4.97 -1.80
N CYS A 185 -20.74 4.87 -1.19
CA CYS A 185 -19.57 4.23 -1.77
C CYS A 185 -19.53 2.71 -1.50
N PHE A 186 -19.68 2.31 -0.23
CA PHE A 186 -19.46 0.93 0.20
C PHE A 186 -20.76 0.11 0.35
N GLY A 187 -21.93 0.75 0.24
CA GLY A 187 -23.22 0.05 0.17
C GLY A 187 -23.49 -0.82 1.40
N ASP A 188 -23.73 -2.10 1.16
CA ASP A 188 -23.99 -3.11 2.19
C ASP A 188 -22.78 -3.43 3.09
N LEU A 189 -21.58 -2.95 2.71
CA LEU A 189 -20.33 -3.15 3.46
C LEU A 189 -19.89 -1.91 4.26
N SER A 190 -20.75 -0.90 4.41
CA SER A 190 -20.50 0.31 5.21
C SER A 190 -20.78 0.14 6.70
#